data_AF-A0AAW2W0N7-F1
#
_entry.id   AF-A0AAW2W0N7-F1
#
_cell.length_a   1.000
_cell.length_b   1.000
_cell.length_c   1.000
_cell.angle_alpha   90.00
_cell.angle_beta   90.00
_cell.angle_gamma   90.00
#
_symmetry.space_group_name_H-M   'P 1'
#
loop_
_entity.id
_entity.type
_entity.pdbx_description
1 polymer ?
#
loop_
_entity_poly.entity_id
_entity_poly.type
_entity_poly.pdbx_seq_one_letter_code
_entity_poly.pdbx_strand_id
1 'polypeptide(L)'
;MSSYSLIFGKPCNLSIELEHRDFWAIKQLNMTMDEAGCQRKLQLQELEEIRNDAYENSRIYKDETKNFHDHAISRKVFIVGQKCYFSTPNSNLSRVNGHRLKPFYEDFQAPATEKIQLMEPTIT
;
A
#
# COMPACT_ATOMS: atom_id res chain seq x y z
N MET A 1 70.47 17.90 14.10
CA MET A 1 69.26 17.61 14.90
C MET A 1 68.42 18.88 14.90
N SER A 2 67.16 18.79 14.46
CA SER A 2 66.28 19.96 14.34
C SER A 2 65.70 20.30 15.71
N SER A 3 65.90 21.54 16.17
CA SER A 3 65.37 22.04 17.44
C SER A 3 63.94 22.55 17.23
N TYR A 4 62.96 21.87 17.82
CA TYR A 4 61.60 22.38 17.92
C TYR A 4 61.49 23.26 19.16
N SER A 5 61.35 24.58 18.96
CA SER A 5 61.14 25.55 20.04
C SER A 5 59.66 25.62 20.38
N LEU A 6 59.29 25.06 21.53
CA LEU A 6 57.94 25.15 22.08
C LEU A 6 57.76 26.52 22.75
N ILE A 7 57.02 27.44 22.10
CA ILE A 7 56.75 28.78 22.60
C ILE A 7 55.49 28.74 23.47
N PHE A 8 55.64 28.60 24.79
CA PHE A 8 54.57 28.85 25.76
C PHE A 8 54.88 30.12 26.54
N GLY A 9 54.19 31.22 26.22
CA GLY A 9 54.49 32.52 26.82
C GLY A 9 53.33 33.53 26.89
N LYS A 10 52.07 33.12 26.71
CA LYS A 10 50.91 34.01 26.90
C LYS A 10 49.80 33.30 27.69
N PRO A 11 48.98 34.04 28.47
CA PRO A 11 47.99 33.45 29.37
C PRO A 11 47.12 32.44 28.63
N CYS A 12 47.06 31.23 29.15
CA CYS A 12 46.37 30.05 28.64
C CYS A 12 44.82 30.18 28.57
N ASN A 13 44.30 31.40 28.67
CA ASN A 13 42.88 31.71 28.56
C ASN A 13 42.38 31.58 27.11
N LEU A 14 43.22 31.86 26.11
CA LEU A 14 42.80 31.84 24.70
C LEU A 14 42.40 30.43 24.21
N SER A 15 43.13 29.40 24.63
CA SER A 15 42.81 27.99 24.29
C SER A 15 41.51 27.54 24.96
N ILE A 16 41.30 27.89 26.23
CA ILE A 16 40.07 27.58 26.97
C ILE A 16 38.86 28.32 26.40
N GLU A 17 39.02 29.58 26.00
CA GLU A 17 37.96 30.37 25.36
C GLU A 17 37.54 29.79 24.01
N LEU A 18 38.50 29.26 23.23
CA LEU A 18 38.24 28.57 21.97
C LEU A 18 37.48 27.27 22.20
N GLU A 19 37.96 26.40 23.10
CA GLU A 19 37.27 25.15 23.43
C GLU A 19 35.85 25.37 23.95
N HIS A 20 35.65 26.39 24.79
CA HIS A 20 34.32 26.76 25.29
C HIS A 20 33.40 27.28 24.17
N ARG A 21 33.93 28.09 23.24
CA ARG A 21 33.17 28.54 22.06
C ARG A 21 32.76 27.38 21.16
N ASP A 22 33.68 26.46 20.91
CA ASP A 22 33.42 25.26 20.09
C ASP A 22 32.36 24.37 20.76
N PHE A 23 32.46 24.17 22.07
CA PHE A 23 31.46 23.45 22.86
C PHE A 23 30.06 24.08 22.73
N TRP A 24 29.95 25.40 22.86
CA TRP A 24 28.66 26.09 22.73
C TRP A 24 28.11 26.06 21.31
N ALA A 25 28.96 26.15 20.29
CA ALA A 25 28.55 26.01 18.89
C ALA A 25 27.97 24.62 18.62
N ILE A 26 28.65 23.56 19.09
CA ILE A 26 28.16 22.18 18.97
C ILE A 26 26.85 22.00 19.73
N LYS A 27 26.76 22.52 20.95
CA LYS A 27 25.54 22.43 21.76
C LYS A 27 24.35 23.12 21.08
N GLN A 28 24.53 24.30 20.49
CA GLN A 28 23.48 24.99 19.74
C GLN A 28 23.09 24.26 18.46
N LEU A 29 24.06 23.72 17.72
CA LEU A 29 23.79 22.90 16.54
C LEU A 29 22.95 21.66 16.89
N ASN A 30 23.29 20.98 17.98
CA ASN A 30 22.54 19.79 18.41
C ASN A 30 21.11 20.12 18.87
N MET A 31 20.91 21.22 19.62
CA MET A 31 19.56 21.65 20.02
C MET A 31 18.67 21.98 18.82
N THR A 32 19.23 22.66 17.82
CA THR A 32 18.50 22.96 16.57
C THR A 32 18.19 21.70 15.75
N MET A 33 19.07 20.68 15.79
CA MET A 33 18.80 19.38 15.19
C MET A 33 17.68 18.60 15.89
N ASP A 34 17.62 18.63 17.21
CA ASP A 34 16.56 17.98 18.00
C ASP A 34 15.20 18.63 17.73
N GLU A 35 15.13 19.97 17.76
CA GLU A 35 13.91 20.71 17.41
C GLU A 35 13.47 20.42 15.96
N ALA A 36 14.40 20.40 15.01
CA ALA A 36 14.12 20.02 13.62
C ALA A 36 13.70 18.54 13.48
N GLY A 37 14.16 17.66 14.37
CA GLY A 37 13.72 16.28 14.47
C GLY A 37 12.27 16.17 14.94
N CYS A 38 11.92 16.89 16.01
CA CYS A 38 10.56 16.96 16.53
C CYS A 38 9.58 17.54 15.49
N GLN A 39 9.95 18.62 14.82
CA GLN A 39 9.12 19.23 13.76
C GLN A 39 8.87 18.25 12.59
N ARG A 40 9.91 17.57 12.11
CA ARG A 40 9.74 16.55 11.06
C ARG A 40 8.85 15.39 11.51
N LYS A 41 8.99 14.94 12.77
CA LYS A 41 8.15 13.88 13.31
C LYS A 41 6.68 14.30 13.36
N LEU A 42 6.40 15.53 13.77
CA LEU A 42 5.05 16.09 13.79
C LEU A 42 4.46 16.15 12.38
N GLN A 43 5.20 16.68 11.41
CA GLN A 43 4.77 16.71 10.00
C GLN A 43 4.47 15.32 9.44
N LEU A 44 5.29 14.31 9.76
CA LEU A 44 5.04 12.94 9.34
C LEU A 44 3.76 12.36 9.96
N GLN A 45 3.49 12.69 11.22
CA GLN A 45 2.28 12.24 11.90
C GLN A 45 1.01 12.89 11.30
N GLU A 46 1.06 14.18 10.99
CA GLU A 46 -0.04 14.88 10.29
C GLU A 46 -0.33 14.24 8.92
N LEU A 47 0.71 13.91 8.15
CA LEU A 47 0.54 13.24 6.86
C LEU A 47 -0.07 11.84 7.00
N GLU A 48 0.31 11.11 8.05
CA GLU A 48 -0.23 9.78 8.35
C GLU A 48 -1.72 9.86 8.73
N GLU A 49 -2.12 10.87 9.51
CA GLU A 49 -3.52 11.14 9.85
C GLU A 49 -4.35 11.46 8.60
N ILE A 50 -3.89 12.38 7.74
CA ILE A 50 -4.56 12.71 6.46
C ILE A 50 -4.74 11.47 5.58
N ARG A 51 -3.72 10.61 5.52
CA ARG A 51 -3.79 9.36 4.76
C ARG A 51 -4.86 8.42 5.31
N ASN A 52 -4.90 8.26 6.63
CA ASN A 52 -5.87 7.37 7.28
C ASN A 52 -7.30 7.88 7.08
N ASP A 53 -7.53 9.19 7.21
CA ASP A 53 -8.81 9.82 6.93
C ASP A 53 -9.26 9.58 5.48
N ALA A 54 -8.36 9.71 4.51
CA ALA A 54 -8.66 9.45 3.11
C ALA A 54 -9.07 7.98 2.87
N TYR A 55 -8.42 7.02 3.52
CA TYR A 55 -8.77 5.61 3.42
C TYR A 55 -10.12 5.30 4.06
N GLU A 56 -10.39 5.85 5.24
CA GLU A 56 -11.67 5.67 5.93
C GLU A 56 -12.82 6.27 5.10
N ASN A 57 -12.67 7.49 4.59
CA ASN A 57 -13.64 8.12 3.70
C ASN A 57 -13.89 7.31 2.43
N SER A 58 -12.83 6.77 1.80
CA SER A 58 -12.96 5.92 0.61
C SER A 58 -13.72 4.62 0.91
N ARG A 59 -13.47 4.02 2.08
CA ARG A 59 -14.15 2.79 2.53
C ARG A 59 -15.64 3.08 2.77
N ILE A 60 -15.95 4.14 3.51
CA ILE A 60 -17.34 4.54 3.79
C ILE A 60 -18.09 4.79 2.49
N TYR A 61 -17.51 5.56 1.56
CA TYR A 61 -18.15 5.83 0.28
C TYR A 61 -18.49 4.55 -0.51
N LYS A 62 -17.55 3.60 -0.57
CA LYS A 62 -17.78 2.31 -1.24
C LYS A 62 -18.87 1.50 -0.56
N ASP A 63 -18.87 1.44 0.76
CA ASP A 63 -19.86 0.70 1.54
C ASP A 63 -21.26 1.31 1.38
N GLU A 64 -21.38 2.64 1.43
CA GLU A 64 -22.65 3.36 1.20
C GLU A 64 -23.14 3.17 -0.24
N THR A 65 -22.27 3.31 -1.23
CA THR A 65 -22.61 3.11 -2.64
C THR A 65 -23.09 1.68 -2.88
N LYS A 66 -22.40 0.70 -2.29
CA LYS A 66 -22.80 -0.71 -2.36
C LYS A 66 -24.16 -0.92 -1.70
N ASN A 67 -24.36 -0.39 -0.49
CA ASN A 67 -25.64 -0.50 0.20
C ASN A 67 -26.76 0.13 -0.64
N PHE A 68 -26.58 1.33 -1.17
CA PHE A 68 -27.55 1.97 -2.04
C PHE A 68 -27.87 1.10 -3.27
N HIS A 69 -26.84 0.55 -3.92
CA HIS A 69 -27.03 -0.34 -5.06
C HIS A 69 -27.77 -1.62 -4.68
N ASP A 70 -27.39 -2.26 -3.58
CA ASP A 70 -28.02 -3.47 -3.06
C ASP A 70 -29.49 -3.23 -2.67
N HIS A 71 -29.82 -2.04 -2.16
CA HIS A 71 -31.21 -1.63 -1.90
C HIS A 71 -32.00 -1.38 -3.19
N ALA A 72 -31.36 -0.84 -4.23
CA ALA A 72 -31.97 -0.61 -5.54
C ALA A 72 -32.17 -1.91 -6.34
N ILE A 73 -31.44 -2.98 -6.01
CA ILE A 73 -31.65 -4.30 -6.61
C ILE A 73 -32.96 -4.89 -6.09
N SER A 74 -34.01 -4.78 -6.92
CA SER A 74 -35.25 -5.51 -6.69
C SER A 74 -34.97 -7.03 -6.60
N ARG A 75 -35.35 -7.67 -5.49
CA ARG A 75 -35.28 -9.13 -5.36
C ARG A 75 -36.30 -9.76 -6.29
N LYS A 76 -35.88 -10.10 -7.50
CA LYS A 76 -36.69 -10.91 -8.42
C LYS A 76 -36.69 -12.35 -7.93
N VAL A 77 -37.85 -12.84 -7.51
CA VAL A 77 -38.06 -14.26 -7.25
C VAL A 77 -38.17 -14.96 -8.59
N PHE A 78 -37.22 -15.84 -8.88
CA PHE A 78 -37.25 -16.62 -10.11
C PHE A 78 -37.93 -17.96 -9.86
N ILE A 79 -38.92 -18.27 -10.69
CA ILE A 79 -39.59 -19.58 -10.65
C ILE A 79 -38.74 -20.58 -11.43
N VAL A 80 -38.60 -21.80 -10.91
CA VAL A 80 -37.88 -22.88 -11.61
C VAL A 80 -38.55 -23.11 -12.97
N GLY A 81 -37.79 -22.91 -14.06
CA GLY A 81 -38.30 -23.00 -15.43
C GLY A 81 -38.59 -21.67 -16.12
N GLN A 82 -38.48 -20.54 -15.42
CA GLN A 82 -38.63 -19.21 -16.01
C GLN A 82 -37.49 -18.92 -17.01
N LYS A 83 -37.88 -18.50 -18.22
CA LYS A 83 -36.98 -18.13 -19.32
C LYS A 83 -36.47 -16.71 -19.10
N CYS A 84 -35.17 -16.55 -18.87
CA CYS A 84 -34.54 -15.25 -18.71
C CYS A 84 -33.54 -15.01 -19.84
N TYR A 85 -33.62 -13.83 -20.46
CA TYR A 85 -32.63 -13.40 -21.46
C TYR A 85 -31.41 -12.81 -20.75
N PHE A 86 -30.24 -13.36 -21.04
CA PHE A 86 -28.96 -12.76 -20.70
C PHE A 86 -28.26 -12.38 -22.01
N SER A 87 -27.78 -11.15 -22.11
CA SER A 87 -27.02 -10.70 -23.28
C SER A 87 -25.56 -11.12 -23.10
N THR A 88 -25.21 -12.30 -23.59
CA THR A 88 -23.83 -12.64 -23.94
C THR A 88 -23.67 -12.60 -25.46
N PRO A 89 -22.48 -12.27 -25.98
CA PRO A 89 -22.26 -12.09 -27.42
C PRO A 89 -22.54 -13.34 -28.26
N ASN A 90 -22.64 -14.51 -27.64
CA ASN A 90 -23.17 -15.72 -28.24
C ASN A 90 -24.41 -16.13 -27.44
N SER A 91 -25.58 -16.07 -28.08
CA SER A 91 -26.87 -16.44 -27.51
C SER A 91 -26.82 -17.79 -26.79
N ASN A 92 -27.50 -17.92 -25.65
CA ASN A 92 -28.50 -18.98 -25.43
C ASN A 92 -29.28 -18.74 -24.12
N LEU A 93 -30.59 -18.91 -24.23
CA LEU A 93 -31.59 -18.80 -23.17
C LEU A 93 -31.26 -19.75 -22.00
N SER A 94 -31.17 -19.23 -20.78
CA SER A 94 -30.82 -20.02 -19.58
C SER A 94 -32.00 -20.14 -18.59
N ARG A 95 -32.12 -21.29 -17.92
CA ARG A 95 -33.12 -21.56 -16.86
C ARG A 95 -32.58 -21.21 -15.48
N VAL A 96 -33.39 -20.57 -14.64
CA VAL A 96 -32.98 -20.14 -13.29
C VAL A 96 -33.31 -21.21 -12.25
N ASN A 97 -32.40 -21.44 -11.29
CA ASN A 97 -32.64 -22.28 -10.13
C ASN A 97 -32.87 -21.41 -8.89
N GLY A 98 -34.11 -20.91 -8.77
CA GLY A 98 -34.73 -20.41 -7.53
C GLY A 98 -34.22 -19.11 -6.93
N HIS A 99 -32.91 -18.86 -6.79
CA HIS A 99 -32.37 -17.74 -6.01
C HIS A 99 -31.13 -17.04 -6.61
N ARG A 100 -30.36 -17.69 -7.48
CA ARG A 100 -29.19 -17.09 -8.14
C ARG A 100 -29.03 -17.65 -9.55
N LEU A 101 -28.92 -16.76 -10.54
CA LEU A 101 -28.53 -17.12 -11.90
C LEU A 101 -27.11 -17.69 -11.86
N LYS A 102 -26.98 -19.02 -11.88
CA LYS A 102 -25.71 -19.69 -12.16
C LYS A 102 -25.73 -20.10 -13.63
N PRO A 103 -24.66 -19.85 -14.40
CA PRO A 103 -24.49 -20.50 -15.70
C PRO A 103 -24.57 -22.01 -15.47
N PHE A 104 -25.57 -22.66 -16.05
CA PHE A 104 -25.68 -24.10 -16.08
C PHE A 104 -25.15 -24.53 -17.44
N TYR A 105 -23.99 -25.18 -17.46
CA TYR A 105 -23.47 -25.81 -18.66
C TYR A 105 -24.12 -27.19 -18.76
N GLU A 106 -25.11 -27.36 -19.66
CA GLU A 106 -25.75 -28.67 -19.87
C GLU A 106 -24.78 -29.69 -20.51
N ASP A 107 -23.73 -29.23 -21.21
CA ASP A 107 -22.83 -30.12 -21.96
C ASP A 107 -21.36 -29.69 -21.89
N PHE A 108 -20.75 -29.70 -20.70
CA PHE A 108 -19.29 -29.68 -20.64
C PHE A 108 -18.74 -31.08 -20.99
N GLN A 109 -18.61 -31.37 -22.27
CA GLN A 109 -17.69 -32.41 -22.73
C GLN A 109 -16.27 -31.86 -22.56
N ALA A 110 -15.56 -32.34 -21.54
CA ALA A 110 -14.13 -32.07 -21.41
C ALA A 110 -13.45 -32.52 -22.72
N PRO A 111 -12.71 -31.64 -23.41
CA PRO A 111 -11.91 -32.09 -24.54
C PRO A 111 -10.94 -33.16 -24.04
N ALA A 112 -10.82 -34.25 -24.79
CA ALA A 112 -9.88 -35.32 -24.48
C ALA A 112 -8.49 -34.69 -24.25
N THR A 113 -7.94 -34.90 -23.06
CA THR A 113 -6.60 -34.45 -22.73
C THR A 113 -5.61 -35.16 -23.65
N GLU A 114 -5.09 -34.43 -24.64
CA GLU A 114 -3.91 -34.89 -25.39
C GLU A 114 -2.75 -34.98 -24.40
N LYS A 115 -2.37 -36.21 -24.07
CA LYS A 115 -1.15 -36.48 -23.31
C LYS A 115 0.04 -36.16 -24.20
N ILE A 116 0.57 -34.94 -24.09
CA ILE A 116 1.84 -34.59 -24.71
C ILE A 116 2.93 -35.39 -23.98
N GLN A 117 3.60 -36.30 -24.69
CA GLN A 117 4.78 -36.99 -24.16
C GLN A 117 5.97 -36.03 -24.20
N LEU A 118 6.43 -35.62 -23.02
CA LEU A 118 7.66 -34.85 -22.87
C LEU A 118 8.86 -35.80 -23.05
N MET A 119 9.73 -35.53 -24.02
CA MET A 119 11.00 -36.24 -24.13
C MET A 119 11.97 -35.72 -23.06
N GLU A 120 12.71 -36.64 -22.43
CA GLU A 120 13.71 -36.30 -21.43
C GLU A 120 14.85 -35.48 -22.06
N PRO A 121 15.33 -34.42 -21.39
CA PRO A 121 16.35 -33.55 -21.95
C PRO A 121 17.71 -34.25 -22.01
N THR A 122 18.30 -34.31 -23.20
CA THR A 122 19.67 -34.76 -23.38
C THR A 122 20.62 -33.71 -22.81
N ILE A 123 21.34 -34.07 -21.73
CA ILE A 123 22.42 -33.24 -21.18
C ILE A 123 23.67 -33.52 -22.02
N THR A 124 24.08 -32.54 -22.83
CA THR A 124 25.40 -32.47 -23.47
C THR A 124 26.11 -31.20 -23.04
#